data_AF-A0AAT9HYW7-F1
#
_entry.id   AF-A0AAT9HYW7-F1
#
_cell.length_a   1.000
_cell.length_b   1.000
_cell.length_c   1.000
_cell.angle_alpha   90.00
_cell.angle_beta   90.00
_cell.angle_gamma   90.00
#
_symmetry.space_group_name_H-M   'P 1'
#
loop_
_entity.id
_entity.type
_entity.pdbx_description
1 polymer ?
#
loop_
_entity_poly.entity_id
_entity_poly.type
_entity_poly.pdbx_seq_one_letter_code
_entity_poly.pdbx_strand_id
1 'polypeptide(L)' 'MPAPFAPASTVVTSAVLQAVMATAAAVLADRGIEPPLLRSGNVDGGHEWNARVFEEYADRIYYRQ' A
#
# COMPACT_ATOMS: atom_id res chain seq x y z
N MET A 1 2.78 -6.16 33.41
CA MET A 1 2.88 -7.40 32.60
C MET A 1 3.38 -7.00 31.21
N PRO A 2 4.31 -7.74 30.60
CA PRO A 2 4.70 -7.47 29.21
C PRO A 2 3.49 -7.65 28.29
N ALA A 3 3.33 -6.75 27.31
CA ALA A 3 2.26 -6.87 26.32
C ALA A 3 2.55 -8.06 25.39
N PRO A 4 1.59 -8.95 25.11
CA PRO A 4 1.79 -10.04 24.18
C PRO A 4 1.98 -9.51 22.75
N PHE A 5 2.93 -10.09 22.01
CA PHE A 5 3.07 -9.86 20.58
C PHE A 5 1.78 -10.28 19.87
N ALA A 6 1.42 -9.57 18.79
CA ALA A 6 0.23 -9.83 17.98
C ALA A 6 -1.08 -9.89 18.80
N PRO A 7 -1.46 -8.82 19.51
CA PRO A 7 -2.78 -8.78 20.13
C PRO A 7 -3.86 -8.95 19.05
N ALA A 8 -4.94 -9.64 19.39
CA ALA A 8 -6.01 -9.96 18.44
C ALA A 8 -6.54 -8.72 17.72
N SER A 9 -6.64 -7.58 18.43
CA SER A 9 -7.04 -6.30 17.85
C SER A 9 -6.10 -5.83 16.75
N THR A 10 -4.78 -5.94 16.90
CA THR A 10 -3.82 -5.59 15.83
C THR A 10 -4.00 -6.50 14.62
N VAL A 11 -4.05 -7.82 14.82
CA VAL A 11 -4.17 -8.78 13.71
C VAL A 11 -5.46 -8.54 12.92
N VAL A 12 -6.60 -8.40 13.62
CA VAL A 12 -7.89 -8.15 12.99
C VAL A 12 -7.92 -6.78 12.30
N THR A 13 -7.39 -5.75 12.94
CA THR A 13 -7.37 -4.40 12.34
C THR A 13 -6.51 -4.38 11.08
N SER A 14 -5.34 -5.02 11.08
CA SER A 14 -4.50 -5.15 9.90
C SER A 14 -5.20 -5.90 8.77
N ALA A 15 -5.91 -6.99 9.07
CA ALA A 15 -6.68 -7.72 8.07
C ALA A 15 -7.80 -6.87 7.45
N VAL A 16 -8.55 -6.12 8.27
CA VAL A 16 -9.60 -5.20 7.80
C VAL A 16 -9.02 -4.09 6.93
N LEU A 17 -7.91 -3.47 7.35
CA LEU A 17 -7.23 -2.44 6.55
C LEU A 17 -6.80 -2.99 5.20
N GLN A 18 -6.21 -4.19 5.15
CA GLN A 18 -5.83 -4.82 3.88
C GLN A 18 -7.05 -5.12 3.00
N ALA A 19 -8.16 -5.57 3.57
CA ALA A 19 -9.40 -5.81 2.83
C ALA A 19 -9.97 -4.50 2.23
N VAL A 20 -9.92 -3.40 2.97
CA VAL A 20 -10.33 -2.07 2.48
C VAL A 20 -9.44 -1.61 1.33
N MET A 21 -8.12 -1.72 1.47
CA MET A 21 -7.17 -1.35 0.41
C MET A 21 -7.37 -2.17 -0.87
N ALA A 22 -7.54 -3.49 -0.74
CA ALA A 22 -7.80 -4.38 -1.87
C ALA A 22 -9.13 -4.03 -2.57
N THR A 23 -10.18 -3.75 -1.79
CA THR A 23 -11.48 -3.34 -2.33
C THR A 23 -11.39 -2.02 -3.09
N ALA A 24 -10.69 -1.03 -2.53
CA ALA A 24 -10.47 0.25 -3.19
C ALA A 24 -9.69 0.10 -4.49
N ALA A 25 -8.63 -0.73 -4.50
CA ALA A 25 -7.85 -1.01 -5.71
C ALA A 25 -8.70 -1.66 -6.81
N ALA A 26 -9.55 -2.65 -6.45
CA ALA A 26 -10.47 -3.28 -7.39
C ALA A 26 -11.47 -2.29 -7.98
N VAL A 27 -12.09 -1.44 -7.14
CA VAL A 27 -13.04 -0.41 -7.60
C VAL A 27 -12.38 0.61 -8.55
N LEU A 28 -11.11 0.97 -8.30
CA LEU A 28 -10.36 1.84 -9.20
C LEU A 28 -10.05 1.15 -10.54
N ALA A 29 -9.63 -0.11 -10.49
CA ALA A 29 -9.35 -0.91 -11.69
C ALA A 29 -10.60 -1.10 -12.55
N ASP A 30 -11.76 -1.39 -11.94
CA ASP A 30 -13.06 -1.49 -12.64
C ASP A 30 -13.46 -0.18 -13.34
N ARG A 31 -12.93 0.95 -12.86
CA ARG A 31 -13.11 2.28 -13.47
C ARG A 31 -12.04 2.62 -14.53
N GLY A 32 -11.14 1.69 -14.84
CA GLY A 32 -10.02 1.90 -15.77
C GLY A 32 -8.88 2.76 -15.20
N ILE A 33 -8.81 2.91 -13.88
CA ILE A 33 -7.76 3.66 -13.19
C ILE A 33 -6.74 2.66 -12.65
N GLU A 34 -5.49 2.74 -13.11
CA GLU A 34 -4.39 1.96 -12.56
C GLU A 34 -4.01 2.50 -11.16
N PRO A 35 -4.23 1.74 -10.07
CA PRO A 35 -3.96 2.25 -8.73
C PRO A 35 -2.46 2.46 -8.50
N PRO A 36 -2.03 3.59 -7.90
CA PRO A 36 -0.61 3.89 -7.65
C PRO A 36 -0.07 3.14 -6.42
N LEU A 37 -0.20 1.81 -6.42
CA LEU A 37 0.27 0.95 -5.33
C LEU A 37 1.73 0.58 -5.54
N LEU A 38 2.54 0.69 -4.49
CA LEU A 38 3.92 0.23 -4.55
C LEU A 38 3.97 -1.30 -4.72
N ARG A 39 4.90 -1.74 -5.55
CA ARG A 39 5.21 -3.16 -5.77
C ARG A 39 6.27 -3.61 -4.79
N SER A 40 6.20 -4.88 -4.40
CA SER A 40 7.26 -5.50 -3.61
C SER A 40 8.58 -5.48 -4.40
N GLY A 41 9.70 -5.30 -3.70
CA GLY A 41 11.03 -5.20 -4.33
C GLY A 41 11.52 -6.49 -4.96
N ASN A 42 10.87 -7.63 -4.71
CA ASN A 42 11.17 -8.90 -5.35
C ASN A 42 10.38 -9.15 -6.65
N VAL A 43 9.55 -8.20 -7.08
CA VAL A 43 8.81 -8.27 -8.35
C VAL A 43 9.66 -7.63 -9.44
N ASP A 44 9.86 -8.35 -10.54
CA ASP A 44 10.54 -7.81 -11.73
C ASP A 44 9.86 -6.52 -12.21
N GLY A 45 10.65 -5.48 -12.45
CA GLY A 45 10.13 -4.15 -12.79
C GLY A 45 9.54 -3.36 -11.60
N GLY A 46 9.59 -3.91 -10.39
CA GLY A 46 9.04 -3.28 -9.18
C GLY A 46 9.76 -2.01 -8.77
N HIS A 47 11.08 -1.95 -9.00
CA HIS A 47 11.88 -0.76 -8.68
C HIS A 47 11.55 0.41 -9.60
N GLU A 48 11.46 0.18 -10.91
CA GLU A 48 11.12 1.17 -11.92
C GLU A 48 9.69 1.68 -11.71
N TRP A 49 8.75 0.78 -11.42
CA TRP A 49 7.39 1.13 -11.09
C TRP A 49 7.31 2.03 -9.84
N ASN A 50 7.97 1.63 -8.75
CA ASN A 50 7.96 2.41 -7.52
C ASN A 50 8.60 3.78 -7.72
N ALA A 51 9.70 3.87 -8.47
CA ALA A 51 10.34 5.14 -8.80
C ALA A 51 9.38 6.09 -9.53
N ARG A 52 8.63 5.57 -10.52
CA ARG A 52 7.60 6.34 -11.23
C ARG A 52 6.51 6.84 -10.28
N VAL A 53 5.99 5.98 -9.39
CA VAL A 53 4.97 6.38 -8.40
C VAL A 53 5.51 7.48 -7.47
N PHE A 54 6.76 7.35 -7.02
CA PHE A 54 7.37 8.38 -6.17
C PHE A 54 7.54 9.72 -6.88
N GLU A 55 7.87 9.72 -8.17
CA GLU A 55 8.02 10.92 -8.99
C GLU A 55 6.65 11.57 -9.27
N GLU A 56 5.67 10.77 -9.68
CA GLU A 56 4.31 11.23 -10.05
C GLU A 56 3.57 11.86 -8.86
N TYR A 57 3.82 11.38 -7.64
CA TYR A 57 3.17 11.86 -6.41
C TYR A 57 4.12 12.59 -5.45
N ALA A 58 5.25 13.11 -5.94
CA ALA A 58 6.29 13.73 -5.10
C ALA A 58 5.77 14.89 -4.23
N ASP A 59 4.78 15.64 -4.72
CA ASP A 59 4.11 16.74 -4.01
C ASP A 59 3.31 16.28 -2.78
N ARG A 60 3.02 14.99 -2.68
CA ARG A 60 2.24 14.36 -1.59
C ARG A 60 3.11 13.52 -0.63
N ILE A 61 4.44 13.51 -0.82
CA ILE A 61 5.37 12.68 -0.05
C ILE A 61 6.30 13.59 0.76
N TYR A 62 5.93 13.82 2.01
CA TYR A 62 6.56 14.87 2.85
C TYR A 62 7.87 14.46 3.53
N TYR A 63 8.16 13.17 3.67
CA TYR A 63 9.39 12.72 4.36
C TYR A 63 10.65 12.82 3.48
N ARG A 64 10.50 13.21 2.21
CA ARG A 64 11.59 13.36 1.24
C ARG A 64 12.00 14.82 0.99
N GLN A 65 11.32 15.78 1.63
CA GLN A 65 11.57 17.22 1.48
C GLN A 65 12.57 17.73 2.52
#